data_AF-A0A7Y2KK89-F1
#
_entry.id   AF-A0A7Y2KK89-F1
#
_cell.length_a   1.000
_cell.length_b   1.000
_cell.length_c   1.000
_cell.angle_alpha   90.00
_cell.angle_beta   90.00
_cell.angle_gamma   90.00
#
_symmetry.space_group_name_H-M   'P 1'
#
loop_
_entity.id
_entity.type
_entity.pdbx_description
1 polymer ?
#
loop_
_entity_poly.entity_id
_entity_poly.type
_entity_poly.pdbx_seq_one_letter_code
_entity_poly.pdbx_strand_id
1 'polypeptide(L)'
;MATGRHIQNRYEEGQAVRVGIVEGRILDIGMATTRIEGMAGGIVAIPNDQFLDGQVTILQGSLLVPPPTDCSAIAHLPRHTAREDTERRAGPEKPPK
;
A
#
# COMPACT_ATOMS: atom_id res chain seq x y z
N MET A 1 7.22 -10.73 -33.34
CA MET A 1 7.46 -10.09 -32.02
C MET A 1 6.48 -10.73 -31.04
N ALA A 2 6.91 -11.10 -29.84
CA ALA A 2 6.03 -11.81 -28.89
C ALA A 2 5.10 -10.81 -28.18
N THR A 3 3.87 -10.65 -28.68
CA THR A 3 2.85 -9.72 -28.16
C THR A 3 2.63 -9.88 -26.65
N GLY A 4 2.67 -11.10 -26.12
CA GLY A 4 2.53 -11.35 -24.68
C GLY A 4 3.62 -10.74 -23.81
N ARG A 5 4.87 -10.71 -24.28
CA ARG A 5 5.98 -10.09 -23.52
C ARG A 5 5.77 -8.58 -23.34
N HIS A 6 5.18 -7.94 -24.36
CA HIS A 6 4.88 -6.53 -24.31
C HIS A 6 3.76 -6.20 -23.31
N ILE A 7 2.76 -7.07 -23.20
CA ILE A 7 1.68 -6.93 -22.22
C ILE A 7 2.23 -7.15 -20.79
N GLN A 8 3.03 -8.19 -20.58
CA GLN A 8 3.69 -8.46 -19.28
C GLN A 8 4.55 -7.30 -18.77
N ASN A 9 5.14 -6.51 -19.67
CA ASN A 9 5.96 -5.37 -19.29
C ASN A 9 5.14 -4.13 -18.87
N ARG A 10 3.85 -4.08 -19.22
CA ARG A 10 2.98 -2.91 -18.95
C ARG A 10 1.91 -3.16 -17.89
N TYR A 11 1.48 -4.41 -17.75
CA TYR A 11 0.35 -4.79 -16.91
C TYR A 11 0.77 -5.90 -15.96
N GLU A 12 0.10 -5.96 -14.83
CA GLU A 12 0.38 -6.93 -13.77
C GLU A 12 -0.84 -7.80 -13.46
N GLU A 13 -0.58 -9.02 -12.99
CA GLU A 13 -1.63 -9.89 -12.45
C GLU A 13 -2.28 -9.24 -11.22
N GLY A 14 -3.60 -9.38 -11.09
CA GLY A 14 -4.43 -8.71 -10.09
C GLY A 14 -4.85 -7.28 -10.45
N GLN A 15 -4.27 -6.68 -11.49
CA GLN A 15 -4.62 -5.32 -11.91
C GLN A 15 -6.03 -5.26 -12.48
N ALA A 16 -6.82 -4.29 -12.00
CA ALA A 16 -8.16 -4.04 -12.52
C ALA A 16 -8.08 -3.27 -13.85
N VAL A 17 -8.65 -3.85 -14.89
CA VAL A 17 -8.61 -3.31 -16.25
C VAL A 17 -9.97 -3.44 -16.93
N ARG A 18 -10.22 -2.56 -17.88
CA ARG A 18 -11.32 -2.67 -18.83
C ARG A 18 -10.76 -2.77 -20.23
N VAL A 19 -11.14 -3.82 -20.95
CA VAL A 19 -10.74 -4.10 -22.33
C VAL A 19 -12.00 -4.12 -23.18
N GLY A 20 -12.29 -3.00 -23.86
CA GLY A 20 -13.54 -2.82 -24.59
C GLY A 20 -14.77 -2.91 -23.69
N ILE A 21 -15.55 -3.98 -23.83
CA ILE A 21 -16.75 -4.27 -23.01
C ILE A 21 -16.47 -5.16 -21.79
N VAL A 22 -15.28 -5.77 -21.72
CA VAL A 22 -14.92 -6.68 -20.62
C VAL A 22 -14.25 -5.87 -19.53
N GLU A 23 -14.86 -5.84 -18.35
CA GLU A 23 -14.32 -5.20 -17.15
C GLU A 23 -14.04 -6.24 -16.08
N GLY A 24 -12.82 -6.23 -15.53
CA GLY A 24 -12.39 -7.25 -14.60
C GLY A 24 -10.96 -7.10 -14.10
N ARG A 25 -10.39 -8.17 -13.55
CA ARG A 25 -8.99 -8.24 -13.09
C ARG A 25 -8.18 -9.21 -13.93
N ILE A 26 -6.95 -8.82 -14.23
CA ILE A 26 -6.00 -9.72 -14.91
C ILE A 26 -5.68 -10.88 -13.97
N LEU A 27 -5.86 -12.11 -14.43
CA LEU A 27 -5.49 -13.30 -13.67
C LEU A 27 -4.12 -13.82 -14.07
N ASP A 28 -3.84 -13.85 -15.38
CA ASP A 28 -2.63 -14.43 -15.96
C ASP A 28 -2.36 -13.79 -17.33
N ILE A 29 -1.09 -13.53 -17.62
CA ILE A 29 -0.64 -12.94 -18.90
C ILE A 29 0.24 -13.95 -19.63
N GLY A 30 -0.40 -14.80 -20.42
CA GLY A 30 0.29 -15.77 -21.27
C GLY A 30 0.95 -15.15 -22.50
N MET A 31 1.75 -15.98 -23.19
CA MET A 31 2.48 -15.53 -24.40
C MET A 31 1.57 -15.20 -25.58
N ALA A 32 0.41 -15.86 -25.68
CA ALA A 32 -0.57 -15.70 -26.76
C ALA A 32 -1.91 -15.09 -26.30
N THR A 33 -2.31 -15.30 -25.05
CA THR A 33 -3.60 -14.86 -24.51
C THR A 33 -3.45 -14.31 -23.10
N THR A 34 -4.25 -13.29 -22.77
CA THR A 34 -4.39 -12.74 -21.42
C THR A 34 -5.74 -13.15 -20.84
N ARG A 35 -5.75 -13.64 -19.60
CA ARG A 35 -6.97 -14.08 -18.90
C ARG A 35 -7.44 -13.00 -17.94
N ILE A 36 -8.72 -12.67 -18.03
CA ILE A 36 -9.38 -11.65 -17.19
C ILE A 36 -10.54 -12.31 -16.46
N GLU A 37 -10.59 -12.15 -15.15
CA GLU A 37 -11.77 -12.45 -14.34
C GLU A 37 -12.70 -11.25 -14.35
N GLY A 38 -13.85 -11.39 -14.99
CA GLY A 38 -14.89 -10.37 -14.99
C GLY A 38 -15.55 -10.23 -13.61
N MET A 39 -16.16 -9.07 -13.35
CA MET A 39 -16.81 -8.77 -12.06
C MET A 39 -17.95 -9.73 -11.66
N ALA A 40 -18.52 -10.46 -12.63
CA ALA A 40 -19.52 -11.50 -12.40
C ALA A 40 -18.91 -12.88 -12.04
N GLY A 41 -17.58 -12.98 -11.91
CA GLY A 41 -16.85 -14.22 -11.59
C GLY A 41 -16.54 -15.11 -12.80
N GLY A 42 -16.80 -14.65 -14.02
CA GLY A 42 -16.48 -15.39 -15.25
C GLY A 42 -15.07 -15.11 -15.74
N ILE A 43 -14.35 -16.13 -16.19
CA ILE A 43 -13.00 -15.98 -16.77
C ILE A 43 -13.10 -15.87 -18.29
N VAL A 44 -12.53 -14.80 -18.85
CA VAL A 44 -12.46 -14.55 -20.29
C VAL A 44 -11.01 -14.57 -20.73
N ALA A 45 -10.69 -15.36 -21.75
CA ALA A 45 -9.37 -15.38 -22.37
C ALA A 45 -9.39 -14.49 -23.63
N ILE A 46 -8.57 -13.45 -23.66
CA ILE A 46 -8.47 -12.49 -24.76
C ILE A 46 -7.13 -12.72 -25.48
N PRO A 47 -7.11 -12.93 -26.81
CA PRO A 47 -5.87 -12.97 -27.58
C PRO A 47 -5.06 -11.68 -27.41
N ASN A 48 -3.74 -11.79 -27.27
CA ASN A 48 -2.88 -10.64 -26.97
C ASN A 48 -2.94 -9.55 -28.05
N ASP A 49 -3.11 -9.93 -29.32
CA ASP A 49 -3.26 -8.96 -30.40
C ASP A 49 -4.57 -8.17 -30.25
N GLN A 50 -5.68 -8.82 -29.86
CA GLN A 50 -6.96 -8.15 -29.58
C GLN A 50 -6.91 -7.35 -28.28
N PHE A 51 -6.14 -7.80 -27.29
CA PHE A 51 -5.97 -7.08 -26.03
C PHE A 51 -5.26 -5.75 -26.27
N LEU A 52 -4.22 -5.72 -27.12
CA LEU A 52 -3.51 -4.48 -27.44
C LEU A 52 -4.26 -3.57 -28.41
N ASP A 53 -5.05 -4.14 -29.34
CA ASP A 53 -5.90 -3.39 -30.27
C ASP A 53 -7.13 -2.80 -29.55
N GLY A 54 -7.65 -3.53 -28.58
CA GLY A 54 -8.71 -3.06 -27.69
C GLY A 54 -8.25 -1.86 -26.86
N GLN A 55 -9.13 -0.88 -26.70
CA GLN A 55 -8.87 0.24 -25.77
C GLN A 55 -8.81 -0.31 -24.34
N VAL A 56 -7.59 -0.57 -23.86
CA VAL A 56 -7.33 -1.00 -22.48
C VAL A 56 -7.28 0.22 -21.57
N THR A 57 -8.19 0.26 -20.61
CA THR A 57 -8.21 1.27 -19.55
C THR A 57 -7.85 0.61 -18.23
N ILE A 58 -6.80 1.12 -17.57
CA ILE A 58 -6.47 0.70 -16.21
C ILE A 58 -7.47 1.36 -15.27
N LEU A 59 -8.25 0.55 -14.56
CA LEU A 59 -9.16 1.02 -13.54
C LEU A 59 -8.34 1.15 -12.25
N GLN A 60 -7.67 2.29 -12.07
CA GLN A 60 -7.05 2.60 -10.78
C GLN A 60 -8.17 2.72 -9.74
N GLY A 61 -8.41 1.64 -9.01
CA GLY A 61 -8.95 1.77 -7.67
C GLY A 61 -7.99 2.67 -6.92
N SER A 62 -8.45 3.83 -6.46
CA SER A 62 -7.74 4.64 -5.49
C SER A 62 -7.51 3.77 -4.25
N LEU A 63 -6.43 3.01 -4.25
CA LEU A 63 -5.83 2.54 -3.03
C LEU A 63 -5.37 3.84 -2.37
N LEU A 64 -6.24 4.37 -1.52
CA LEU A 64 -5.88 5.25 -0.44
C LEU A 64 -4.85 4.45 0.36
N VAL A 65 -3.58 4.47 -0.07
CA VAL A 65 -2.46 4.07 0.77
C VAL A 65 -2.55 5.05 1.93
N PRO A 66 -2.96 4.65 3.15
CA PRO A 66 -2.78 5.54 4.27
C PRO A 66 -1.29 5.92 4.26
N PRO A 67 -0.92 7.20 4.42
CA PRO A 67 0.49 7.57 4.51
C PRO A 67 1.15 6.63 5.52
N PRO A 68 2.42 6.22 5.30
CA PRO A 68 3.11 5.34 6.23
C PRO A 68 2.90 5.91 7.63
N THR A 69 2.23 5.14 8.49
CA THR A 69 2.03 5.51 9.88
C THR A 69 3.43 5.75 10.44
N ASP A 70 3.77 7.02 10.58
CA ASP A 70 4.97 7.44 11.28
C ASP A 70 4.85 6.83 12.68
N CYS A 71 5.65 5.81 12.99
CA CYS A 71 5.69 5.16 14.30
C CYS A 71 6.36 6.07 15.35
N SER A 72 6.14 7.39 15.29
CA SER A 72 6.79 8.41 16.11
C SER A 72 5.89 9.03 17.18
N ALA A 73 4.76 8.41 17.54
CA ALA A 73 3.86 8.96 18.55
C ALA A 73 3.37 7.95 19.61
N ILE A 74 4.29 7.18 20.20
CA ILE A 74 4.10 6.64 21.55
C ILE A 74 5.18 7.24 22.44
N ALA A 75 4.95 8.47 22.91
CA ALA A 75 5.51 9.00 24.18
C ALA A 75 4.98 10.41 24.49
N HIS A 76 3.65 10.58 24.52
CA HIS A 76 3.04 11.69 25.26
C HIS A 76 2.13 11.13 26.35
N LEU A 77 2.76 10.56 27.38
CA LEU A 77 2.15 10.52 28.71
C LEU A 77 2.76 11.70 29.50
N PRO A 78 1.97 12.69 29.93
CA PRO A 78 2.45 13.71 30.83
C PRO A 78 2.70 13.06 32.20
N ARG A 79 3.96 12.73 32.51
CA ARG A 79 4.36 12.39 33.88
C ARG A 79 4.47 13.68 34.69
N HIS A 80 3.31 14.26 35.03
CA HIS A 80 3.23 15.26 36.08
C HIS A 80 2.91 14.57 37.41
N THR A 81 3.94 13.97 38.01
CA THR A 81 3.99 13.81 39.47
C THR A 81 5.15 14.65 39.97
N ALA A 82 4.85 15.92 40.18
CA ALA A 82 5.64 16.79 41.04
C ALA A 82 5.62 16.21 42.46
N ARG A 83 6.82 15.98 43.02
CA ARG A 83 7.20 16.16 44.44
C ARG A 83 8.40 15.25 44.75
N GLU A 84 9.59 15.73 44.44
CA GLU A 84 10.70 15.54 45.37
C GLU A 84 11.07 16.92 45.90
N ASP A 85 10.62 17.12 47.13
CA ASP A 85 10.86 18.27 47.97
C ASP A 85 12.38 18.39 48.14
N THR A 86 12.95 19.43 47.54
CA THR A 86 14.34 19.84 47.77
C THR A 86 14.37 20.51 49.15
N GLU A 87 14.35 19.71 50.21
CA GLU A 87 14.53 20.22 51.57
C GLU A 87 16.00 20.62 51.75
N ARG A 88 16.27 21.87 51.37
CA ARG A 88 17.40 22.67 51.83
C ARG A 88 17.38 22.71 53.37
N ARG A 89 18.10 21.79 54.02
CA ARG A 89 18.62 22.04 55.37
C ARG A 89 19.99 22.68 55.26
N ALA A 90 19.98 24.02 55.23
CA ALA A 90 21.16 24.81 55.55
C ALA A 90 21.26 24.98 57.07
N GLY A 91 22.29 24.36 57.66
CA GLY A 91 22.98 24.78 58.89
C GLY A 91 22.51 24.19 60.22
N PRO A 92 23.29 24.31 61.31
CA PRO A 92 24.60 24.97 61.42
C PRO A 92 25.69 24.20 62.19
N GLU A 93 26.92 24.69 62.05
CA GLU A 93 27.98 24.80 63.08
C GLU A 93 28.68 23.58 63.72
N LYS A 94 30.02 23.64 63.59
CA LYS A 94 31.12 23.00 64.32
C LYS A 94 30.79 22.29 65.65
N PRO A 95 31.47 21.16 65.94
CA PRO A 95 31.82 20.82 67.31
C PRO A 95 33.17 21.46 67.69
N PRO A 96 33.27 22.23 68.80
CA PRO A 96 34.54 22.50 69.45
C PRO A 96 34.61 21.81 70.82
N LYS A 97 35.46 20.78 70.94
CA LYS A 97 36.62 20.76 71.85
C LYS A 97 37.45 19.51 71.63
#